data_AF-A0A952HJS0-F1
#
_entry.id   AF-A0A952HJS0-F1
#
_cell.length_a   1.000
_cell.length_b   1.000
_cell.length_c   1.000
_cell.angle_alpha   90.00
_cell.angle_beta   90.00
_cell.angle_gamma   90.00
#
_symmetry.space_group_name_H-M   'P 1'
#
loop_
_entity.id
_entity.type
_entity.pdbx_description
1 polymer ?
#
loop_
_entity_poly.entity_id
_entity_poly.type
_entity_poly.pdbx_seq_one_letter_code
_entity_poly.pdbx_strand_id
1 'polypeptide(L)'
;MELPIKKAIIDVEDSEMGLKTVSLVSDPAIQINWIKFNKQSEIKLAIQNEDKRIIFTPVLIPNQLIYRNIAGEEFNLMFDKETIELVEQKWVKDNLSSAVDIEHSSKLIEGVTFFESVLLNNERFATAKGFEGLPEGTWFLTGKVESDDVWTKIKSGEVNGVSIDGLFKTAEVNKVTMSDEQVIKIINNLKTLNVI
;
A
#
# COMPACT_ATOMS: atom_id res chain seq x y z
N MET A 1 -4.90 -19.74 -17.48
CA MET A 1 -3.81 -20.25 -16.62
C MET A 1 -3.69 -19.26 -15.46
N GLU A 2 -3.58 -19.71 -14.21
CA GLU A 2 -3.35 -18.77 -13.09
C GLU A 2 -1.94 -18.19 -13.20
N LEU A 3 -1.80 -16.87 -13.08
CA LEU A 3 -0.48 -16.22 -13.08
C LEU A 3 0.29 -16.58 -11.79
N PRO A 4 1.63 -16.74 -11.85
CA PRO A 4 2.47 -16.90 -10.67
C PRO A 4 2.25 -15.76 -9.67
N ILE A 5 2.36 -16.06 -8.38
CA ILE A 5 2.28 -15.05 -7.32
C ILE A 5 3.70 -14.82 -6.78
N LYS A 6 4.10 -13.55 -6.76
CA LYS A 6 5.35 -13.10 -6.16
C LYS A 6 5.05 -12.22 -4.96
N LYS A 7 5.65 -12.53 -3.82
CA LYS A 7 5.57 -11.71 -2.61
C LYS A 7 6.64 -10.63 -2.65
N ALA A 8 6.26 -9.38 -2.39
CA ALA A 8 7.19 -8.27 -2.16
C ALA A 8 7.95 -8.46 -0.84
N ILE A 9 9.26 -8.24 -0.89
CA ILE A 9 10.18 -8.30 0.24
C ILE A 9 10.95 -6.99 0.30
N ILE A 10 11.14 -6.49 1.51
CA ILE A 10 11.92 -5.30 1.82
C ILE A 10 13.07 -5.63 2.76
N ASP A 11 14.24 -5.10 2.44
CA ASP A 11 15.34 -4.95 3.39
C ASP A 11 15.31 -3.50 3.88
N VAL A 12 15.00 -3.28 5.16
CA VAL A 12 14.78 -1.93 5.69
C VAL A 12 16.07 -1.12 5.88
N GLU A 13 17.21 -1.80 5.88
CA GLU A 13 18.54 -1.18 5.98
C GLU A 13 19.11 -0.79 4.60
N ASP A 14 18.58 -1.37 3.52
CA ASP A 14 18.91 -0.97 2.16
C ASP A 14 18.21 0.37 1.83
N SER A 15 19.01 1.42 1.63
CA SER A 15 18.51 2.77 1.36
C SER A 15 17.78 2.88 0.02
N GLU A 16 18.06 2.00 -0.95
CA GLU A 16 17.42 2.01 -2.26
C GLU A 16 16.03 1.33 -2.21
N MET A 17 15.84 0.40 -1.27
CA MET A 17 14.58 -0.34 -1.14
C MET A 17 13.46 0.48 -0.47
N GLY A 18 12.23 0.01 -0.63
CA GLY A 18 11.02 0.59 -0.05
C GLY A 18 10.28 1.54 -0.97
N LEU A 19 9.18 2.07 -0.45
CA LEU A 19 8.38 3.09 -1.14
C LEU A 19 9.20 4.38 -1.26
N LYS A 20 9.14 5.01 -2.42
CA LYS A 20 9.81 6.29 -2.72
C LYS A 20 8.83 7.41 -2.99
N THR A 21 7.72 7.10 -3.65
CA THR A 21 6.72 8.09 -4.04
C THR A 21 5.32 7.50 -3.92
N VAL A 22 4.37 8.32 -3.47
CA VAL A 22 2.93 8.04 -3.56
C VAL A 22 2.39 8.82 -4.77
N SER A 23 1.89 8.12 -5.78
CA SER A 23 1.28 8.75 -6.95
C SER A 23 -0.21 8.90 -6.76
N LEU A 24 -0.74 10.11 -6.99
CA LEU A 24 -2.17 10.33 -7.17
C LEU A 24 -2.58 9.81 -8.56
N VAL A 25 -3.64 9.01 -8.63
CA VAL A 25 -4.03 8.32 -9.88
C VAL A 25 -5.55 8.28 -10.08
N SER A 26 -5.93 8.16 -11.34
CA SER A 26 -7.29 7.93 -11.83
C SER A 26 -7.73 6.46 -11.77
N ASP A 27 -6.78 5.53 -11.84
CA ASP A 27 -7.01 4.09 -11.73
C ASP A 27 -6.04 3.47 -10.71
N PRO A 28 -6.43 3.39 -9.42
CA PRO A 28 -5.54 2.89 -8.38
C PRO A 28 -5.19 1.42 -8.61
N ALA A 29 -3.93 1.08 -8.37
CA ALA A 29 -3.48 -0.32 -8.33
C ALA A 29 -4.21 -1.14 -7.23
N ILE A 30 -4.88 -0.46 -6.31
CA ILE A 30 -5.82 -1.02 -5.34
C ILE A 30 -7.18 -1.23 -6.00
N GLN A 31 -7.39 -2.42 -6.56
CA GLN A 31 -8.71 -2.89 -7.00
C GLN A 31 -9.01 -4.21 -6.30
N ILE A 32 -10.11 -4.28 -5.55
CA ILE A 32 -10.57 -5.57 -5.05
C ILE A 32 -11.41 -6.26 -6.12
N ASN A 33 -10.83 -7.27 -6.78
CA ASN A 33 -11.57 -8.20 -7.62
C ASN A 33 -12.48 -9.07 -6.73
N TRP A 34 -13.73 -8.68 -6.51
CA TRP A 34 -14.71 -9.55 -5.85
C TRP A 34 -15.63 -10.21 -6.89
N ILE A 35 -15.49 -11.53 -7.00
CA ILE A 35 -16.53 -12.38 -7.56
C ILE A 35 -17.76 -12.24 -6.65
N LYS A 36 -18.80 -11.58 -7.17
CA LYS A 36 -20.21 -11.60 -6.71
C LYS A 36 -20.42 -11.50 -5.20
N PHE A 37 -20.85 -10.33 -4.70
CA PHE A 37 -22.13 -10.16 -4.00
C PHE A 37 -22.41 -8.66 -3.78
N ASN A 38 -23.55 -8.20 -4.29
CA ASN A 38 -24.26 -6.92 -4.11
C ASN A 38 -23.56 -5.72 -3.43
N LYS A 39 -23.39 -4.64 -4.23
CA LYS A 39 -23.01 -3.26 -3.88
C LYS A 39 -21.67 -3.13 -3.13
N GLN A 40 -20.58 -3.31 -3.87
CA GLN A 40 -19.22 -3.02 -3.42
C GLN A 40 -18.72 -1.73 -4.06
N SER A 41 -18.42 -0.74 -3.23
CA SER A 41 -17.66 0.45 -3.62
C SER A 41 -16.24 0.02 -3.98
N GLU A 42 -15.78 0.36 -5.18
CA GLU A 42 -14.35 0.43 -5.49
C GLU A 42 -13.66 1.17 -4.33
N ILE A 43 -12.58 0.59 -3.78
CA ILE A 43 -11.80 1.24 -2.74
C ILE A 43 -11.19 2.50 -3.36
N LYS A 44 -11.63 3.66 -2.89
CA LYS A 44 -11.23 4.97 -3.44
C LYS A 44 -10.74 5.88 -2.34
N LEU A 45 -9.92 6.84 -2.71
CA LEU A 45 -9.64 8.03 -1.91
C LEU A 45 -10.96 8.67 -1.49
N ALA A 46 -11.10 8.94 -0.19
CA ALA A 46 -12.26 9.57 0.41
C ALA A 46 -11.93 11.01 0.85
N ILE A 47 -12.81 11.96 0.52
CA ILE A 47 -12.77 13.31 1.10
C ILE A 47 -13.32 13.22 2.53
N GLN A 48 -12.46 13.45 3.54
CA GLN A 48 -12.88 13.48 4.96
C GLN A 48 -13.37 14.84 5.39
N ASN A 49 -12.83 15.92 4.80
CA ASN A 49 -13.27 17.28 5.07
C ASN A 49 -13.01 18.17 3.85
N GLU A 50 -14.07 18.68 3.23
CA GLU A 50 -13.95 19.48 2.01
C GLU A 50 -13.32 20.85 2.28
N ASP A 51 -13.82 21.59 3.28
CA ASP A 51 -13.33 22.94 3.62
C ASP A 51 -11.85 22.94 4.00
N LYS A 52 -11.44 21.93 4.76
CA LYS A 52 -10.04 21.72 5.17
C LYS A 52 -9.24 20.95 4.13
N ARG A 53 -9.83 20.53 3.00
CA ARG A 53 -9.15 19.76 1.94
C ARG A 53 -8.37 18.55 2.47
N ILE A 54 -9.04 17.76 3.31
CA ILE A 54 -8.49 16.55 3.92
C ILE A 54 -9.02 15.34 3.20
N ILE A 55 -8.09 14.49 2.76
CA ILE A 55 -8.35 13.21 2.10
C ILE A 55 -7.86 12.06 2.97
N PHE A 56 -8.43 10.88 2.77
CA PHE A 56 -8.02 9.65 3.43
C PHE A 56 -8.10 8.49 2.45
N THR A 57 -7.06 7.69 2.37
CA THR A 57 -6.94 6.68 1.31
C THR A 57 -6.10 5.48 1.78
N PRO A 58 -6.49 4.24 1.43
CA PRO A 58 -5.63 3.09 1.61
C PRO A 58 -4.50 3.11 0.58
N VAL A 59 -3.33 2.65 0.99
CA VAL A 59 -2.09 2.65 0.21
C VAL A 59 -1.65 1.23 -0.16
N LEU A 60 -1.78 0.30 0.79
CA LEU A 60 -1.51 -1.12 0.57
C LEU A 60 -2.51 -1.97 1.36
N ILE A 61 -3.00 -3.03 0.71
CA ILE A 61 -3.94 -3.99 1.30
C ILE A 61 -3.27 -5.38 1.32
N PRO A 62 -3.23 -6.07 2.47
CA PRO A 62 -2.67 -7.40 2.58
C PRO A 62 -3.25 -8.38 1.55
N ASN A 63 -2.35 -9.16 0.94
CA ASN A 63 -2.65 -10.23 -0.02
C ASN A 63 -3.39 -9.78 -1.29
N GLN A 64 -3.49 -8.48 -1.54
CA GLN A 64 -4.05 -8.00 -2.79
C GLN A 64 -3.12 -8.38 -3.96
N LEU A 65 -3.69 -9.00 -4.98
CA LEU A 65 -2.96 -9.37 -6.20
C LEU A 65 -2.90 -8.18 -7.15
N ILE A 66 -1.68 -7.77 -7.48
CA ILE A 66 -1.41 -6.65 -8.37
C ILE A 66 -0.70 -7.18 -9.61
N TYR A 67 -1.37 -7.13 -10.76
CA TYR A 67 -0.80 -7.60 -12.02
C TYR A 67 0.47 -6.81 -12.39
N ARG A 68 1.50 -7.52 -12.82
CA ARG A 68 2.76 -6.97 -13.32
C ARG A 68 3.17 -7.72 -14.58
N ASN A 69 3.69 -6.96 -15.54
CA ASN A 69 4.38 -7.48 -16.71
C ASN A 69 5.75 -6.81 -16.78
N ILE A 70 6.80 -7.56 -16.47
CA ILE A 70 8.18 -7.07 -16.49
C ILE A 70 8.94 -7.87 -17.53
N ALA A 71 9.39 -7.20 -18.60
CA ALA A 71 10.14 -7.84 -19.68
C ALA A 71 9.45 -9.07 -20.30
N GLY A 72 8.11 -9.09 -20.34
CA GLY A 72 7.31 -10.20 -20.86
C GLY A 72 6.99 -11.29 -19.84
N GLU A 73 7.50 -11.20 -18.61
CA GLU A 73 7.10 -12.07 -17.51
C GLU A 73 5.86 -11.49 -16.81
N GLU A 74 4.74 -12.21 -16.91
CA GLU A 74 3.49 -11.87 -16.24
C GLU A 74 3.37 -12.56 -14.88
N PHE A 75 3.08 -11.80 -13.82
CA PHE A 75 2.86 -12.33 -12.48
C PHE A 75 1.96 -11.40 -11.66
N ASN A 76 1.42 -11.91 -10.56
CA ASN A 76 0.76 -11.09 -9.54
C ASN A 76 1.73 -10.79 -8.40
N LEU A 77 2.01 -9.51 -8.18
CA LEU A 77 2.70 -9.04 -6.98
C LEU A 77 1.72 -8.96 -5.83
N MET A 78 2.15 -9.33 -4.62
CA MET A 78 1.37 -9.11 -3.40
C MET A 78 2.27 -8.67 -2.24
N PHE A 79 1.67 -8.00 -1.26
CA PHE A 79 2.30 -7.63 0.00
C PHE A 79 1.52 -8.30 1.13
N ASP A 80 2.19 -8.98 2.06
CA ASP A 80 1.53 -9.46 3.28
C ASP A 80 1.57 -8.38 4.37
N LYS A 81 0.87 -8.64 5.48
CA LYS A 81 0.73 -7.69 6.59
C LYS A 81 2.09 -7.26 7.12
N GLU A 82 3.01 -8.20 7.29
CA GLU A 82 4.34 -7.96 7.83
C GLU A 82 5.18 -7.10 6.88
N THR A 83 5.16 -7.36 5.57
CA THR A 83 5.83 -6.49 4.60
C THR A 83 5.21 -5.09 4.61
N ILE A 84 3.88 -4.96 4.67
CA ILE A 84 3.21 -3.64 4.69
C ILE A 84 3.62 -2.83 5.92
N GLU A 85 3.67 -3.46 7.10
CA GLU A 85 4.13 -2.80 8.32
C GLU A 85 5.57 -2.28 8.18
N LEU A 86 6.48 -3.08 7.61
CA LEU A 86 7.86 -2.64 7.36
C LEU A 86 7.93 -1.48 6.35
N VAL A 87 7.09 -1.52 5.31
CA VAL A 87 6.99 -0.44 4.31
C VAL A 87 6.51 0.86 4.94
N GLU A 88 5.46 0.79 5.76
CA GLU A 88 4.88 1.94 6.46
C GLU A 88 5.91 2.60 7.37
N GLN A 89 6.55 1.82 8.24
CA GLN A 89 7.55 2.34 9.19
C GLN A 89 8.75 2.95 8.46
N LYS A 90 9.22 2.32 7.38
CA LYS A 90 10.32 2.87 6.58
C LYS A 90 9.92 4.15 5.84
N TRP A 91 8.70 4.22 5.30
CA TRP A 91 8.21 5.44 4.63
C TRP A 91 8.21 6.65 5.58
N VAL A 92 7.80 6.43 6.84
CA VAL A 92 7.89 7.47 7.89
C VAL A 92 9.35 7.78 8.22
N LYS A 93 10.20 6.77 8.43
CA LYS A 93 11.65 6.94 8.72
C LYS A 93 12.37 7.75 7.63
N ASP A 94 12.01 7.53 6.37
CA ASP A 94 12.62 8.17 5.20
C ASP A 94 12.03 9.58 4.93
N ASN A 95 11.09 10.06 5.75
CA ASN A 95 10.44 11.38 5.65
C ASN A 95 9.75 11.65 4.30
N LEU A 96 9.01 10.66 3.78
CA LEU A 96 8.44 10.69 2.43
C LEU A 96 6.99 11.25 2.37
N SER A 97 6.54 11.94 3.43
CA SER A 97 5.19 12.52 3.56
C SER A 97 4.76 13.45 2.42
N SER A 98 5.71 14.12 1.77
CA SER A 98 5.46 15.04 0.64
C SER A 98 6.08 14.53 -0.68
N ALA A 99 6.58 13.29 -0.71
CA ALA A 99 7.04 12.65 -1.94
C ALA A 99 5.84 12.15 -2.73
N VAL A 100 5.17 13.08 -3.39
CA VAL A 100 3.92 12.84 -4.14
C VAL A 100 4.11 13.26 -5.59
N ASP A 101 3.64 12.44 -6.53
CA ASP A 101 3.49 12.81 -7.94
C ASP A 101 2.07 12.49 -8.44
N ILE A 102 1.84 12.70 -9.73
CA ILE A 102 0.57 12.38 -10.41
C ILE A 102 0.87 11.43 -11.55
N GLU A 103 0.05 10.38 -11.70
CA GLU A 103 0.09 9.40 -12.79
C GLU A 103 1.50 8.83 -13.06
N HIS A 104 2.25 8.50 -12.01
CA HIS A 104 3.60 7.92 -12.06
C HIS A 104 4.58 8.76 -12.91
N SER A 105 4.36 10.07 -12.98
CA SER A 105 5.17 11.00 -13.78
C SER A 105 6.62 11.12 -13.30
N SER A 106 6.95 10.62 -12.10
CA SER A 106 8.25 10.76 -11.44
C SER A 106 8.65 12.23 -11.18
N LYS A 107 7.71 13.16 -11.33
CA LYS A 107 7.90 14.59 -11.06
C LYS A 107 7.08 14.94 -9.81
N LEU A 108 7.79 15.19 -8.71
CA LEU A 108 7.16 15.58 -7.47
C LEU A 108 6.36 16.87 -7.63
N ILE A 109 5.17 16.88 -7.03
CA ILE A 109 4.27 18.03 -6.99
C ILE A 109 4.31 18.69 -5.61
N GLU A 110 3.99 19.98 -5.55
CA GLU A 110 3.83 20.71 -4.31
C GLU A 110 2.36 20.78 -3.87
N GLY A 111 2.11 21.07 -2.59
CA GLY A 111 0.77 21.29 -2.06
C GLY A 111 -0.03 20.01 -1.82
N VAL A 112 0.63 18.87 -1.67
CA VAL A 112 0.05 17.63 -1.13
C VAL A 112 1.00 17.08 -0.08
N THR A 113 0.50 16.87 1.13
CA THR A 113 1.29 16.27 2.22
C THR A 113 0.45 15.29 3.02
N PHE A 114 0.95 14.07 3.18
CA PHE A 114 0.37 13.04 4.04
C PHE A 114 0.89 13.22 5.47
N PHE A 115 -0.01 13.59 6.39
CA PHE A 115 0.34 13.98 7.76
C PHE A 115 -0.05 12.94 8.82
N GLU A 116 -0.87 11.94 8.46
CA GLU A 116 -1.14 10.77 9.32
C GLU A 116 -0.91 9.48 8.54
N SER A 117 -0.32 8.51 9.22
CA SER A 117 -0.13 7.13 8.77
C SER A 117 -0.83 6.20 9.75
N VAL A 118 -1.71 5.33 9.25
CA VAL A 118 -2.49 4.40 10.07
C VAL A 118 -2.42 3.00 9.49
N LEU A 119 -1.87 2.07 10.27
CA LEU A 119 -1.93 0.65 10.00
C LEU A 119 -3.07 0.03 10.79
N LEU A 120 -4.00 -0.67 10.12
CA LEU A 120 -5.04 -1.41 10.83
C LEU A 120 -4.42 -2.52 11.67
N ASN A 121 -4.75 -2.53 12.95
CA ASN A 121 -4.36 -3.52 13.94
C ASN A 121 -5.53 -3.68 14.91
N ASN A 122 -5.93 -4.93 15.17
CA ASN A 122 -7.08 -5.27 16.01
C ASN A 122 -6.99 -4.72 17.44
N GLU A 123 -5.80 -4.40 17.94
CA GLU A 123 -5.58 -3.85 19.28
C GLU A 123 -5.81 -2.33 19.38
N ARG A 124 -5.63 -1.59 18.28
CA ARG A 124 -5.64 -0.11 18.30
C ARG A 124 -6.66 0.49 17.33
N PHE A 125 -6.56 0.09 16.07
CA PHE A 125 -7.35 0.62 14.95
C PHE A 125 -7.86 -0.55 14.13
N ALA A 126 -8.92 -1.20 14.61
CA ALA A 126 -9.47 -2.40 13.96
C ALA A 126 -10.26 -2.10 12.67
N THR A 127 -10.70 -0.86 12.49
CA THR A 127 -11.47 -0.44 11.30
C THR A 127 -11.15 1.01 10.94
N ALA A 128 -11.36 1.33 9.67
CA ALA A 128 -11.27 2.67 9.13
C ALA A 128 -12.64 3.09 8.60
N LYS A 129 -13.15 4.24 9.08
CA LYS A 129 -14.48 4.72 8.72
C LYS A 129 -14.58 4.98 7.21
N GLY A 130 -15.59 4.40 6.55
CA GLY A 130 -15.77 4.46 5.09
C GLY A 130 -14.97 3.41 4.31
N PHE A 131 -14.19 2.57 5.01
CA PHE A 131 -13.42 1.46 4.47
C PHE A 131 -13.66 0.19 5.31
N GLU A 132 -14.89 0.01 5.78
CA GLU A 132 -15.26 -1.14 6.59
C GLU A 132 -15.03 -2.45 5.81
N GLY A 133 -14.45 -3.44 6.49
CA GLY A 133 -14.18 -4.76 5.91
C GLY A 133 -12.80 -4.92 5.27
N LEU A 134 -11.96 -3.88 5.24
CA LEU A 134 -10.55 -4.06 4.87
C LEU A 134 -9.80 -4.85 5.96
N PRO A 135 -8.90 -5.77 5.58
CA PRO A 135 -8.25 -6.66 6.51
C PRO A 135 -7.26 -5.91 7.41
N GLU A 136 -7.00 -6.49 8.59
CA GLU A 136 -5.90 -6.10 9.46
C GLU A 136 -4.57 -6.09 8.67
N GLY A 137 -3.74 -5.07 8.87
CA GLY A 137 -2.54 -4.83 8.08
C GLY A 137 -2.75 -3.92 6.87
N THR A 138 -3.98 -3.47 6.60
CA THR A 138 -4.20 -2.41 5.61
C THR A 138 -3.58 -1.12 6.10
N TRP A 139 -2.76 -0.51 5.25
CA TRP A 139 -2.13 0.77 5.52
C TRP A 139 -2.88 1.90 4.83
N PHE A 140 -3.14 2.96 5.59
CA PHE A 140 -3.81 4.18 5.15
C PHE A 140 -2.95 5.42 5.39
N LEU A 141 -3.19 6.44 4.57
CA LEU A 141 -2.67 7.79 4.76
C LEU A 141 -3.80 8.81 4.80
N THR A 142 -3.66 9.81 5.68
CA THR A 142 -4.47 11.04 5.65
C THR A 142 -3.64 12.16 5.05
N GLY A 143 -4.17 12.82 4.02
CA GLY A 143 -3.50 13.86 3.26
C GLY A 143 -4.17 15.22 3.40
N LYS A 144 -3.37 16.28 3.45
CA LYS A 144 -3.79 17.66 3.20
C LYS A 144 -3.47 18.01 1.74
N VAL A 145 -4.44 18.60 1.05
CA VAL A 145 -4.30 19.05 -0.34
C VAL A 145 -4.42 20.57 -0.39
N GLU A 146 -3.30 21.28 -0.41
CA GLU A 146 -3.26 22.74 -0.58
C GLU A 146 -3.32 23.18 -2.04
N SER A 147 -2.86 22.33 -2.97
CA SER A 147 -2.89 22.63 -4.40
C SER A 147 -4.32 22.69 -4.95
N ASP A 148 -4.70 23.83 -5.54
CA ASP A 148 -6.03 24.04 -6.14
C ASP A 148 -6.28 23.12 -7.34
N ASP A 149 -5.25 22.86 -8.14
CA ASP A 149 -5.32 21.96 -9.30
C ASP A 149 -5.62 20.52 -8.86
N VAL A 150 -4.81 20.00 -7.94
CA VAL A 150 -4.98 18.65 -7.40
C VAL A 150 -6.34 18.52 -6.71
N TRP A 151 -6.73 19.52 -5.92
CA TRP A 151 -8.03 19.52 -5.26
C TRP A 151 -9.19 19.48 -6.25
N THR A 152 -9.08 20.22 -7.36
CA THR A 152 -10.10 20.21 -8.43
C THR A 152 -10.21 18.83 -9.07
N LYS A 153 -9.08 18.17 -9.34
CA LYS A 153 -9.04 16.80 -9.91
C LYS A 153 -9.60 15.75 -8.96
N ILE A 154 -9.37 15.89 -7.66
CA ILE A 154 -9.96 15.00 -6.65
C ILE A 154 -11.48 15.19 -6.62
N LYS A 155 -11.96 16.43 -6.61
CA LYS A 155 -13.40 16.72 -6.59
C LYS A 155 -14.13 16.32 -7.86
N SER A 156 -13.46 16.36 -9.02
CA SER A 156 -14.03 15.88 -10.29
C SER A 156 -14.04 14.36 -10.40
N GLY A 157 -13.31 13.65 -9.53
CA GLY A 157 -13.11 12.20 -9.59
C GLY A 157 -12.06 11.78 -10.62
N GLU A 158 -11.34 12.72 -11.23
CA GLU A 158 -10.18 12.44 -12.09
C GLU A 158 -9.05 11.79 -11.29
N VAL A 159 -8.83 12.25 -10.06
CA VAL A 159 -8.00 11.55 -9.07
C VAL A 159 -8.93 10.89 -8.07
N ASN A 160 -8.89 9.56 -8.00
CA ASN A 160 -9.80 8.79 -7.14
C ASN A 160 -9.09 7.76 -6.25
N GLY A 161 -7.76 7.73 -6.28
CA GLY A 161 -6.96 6.81 -5.48
C GLY A 161 -5.48 7.18 -5.48
N VAL A 162 -4.69 6.30 -4.88
CA VAL A 162 -3.24 6.39 -4.89
C VAL A 162 -2.61 5.10 -5.38
N SER A 163 -1.39 5.21 -5.86
CA SER A 163 -0.50 4.12 -6.21
C SER A 163 0.86 4.37 -5.56
N ILE A 164 1.70 3.35 -5.52
CA ILE A 164 3.03 3.43 -4.93
C ILE A 164 4.10 3.15 -5.96
N ASP A 165 5.18 3.92 -5.89
CA ASP A 165 6.43 3.60 -6.57
C ASP A 165 7.51 3.32 -5.53
N GLY A 166 8.24 2.24 -5.74
CA GLY A 166 9.27 1.78 -4.83
C GLY A 166 10.03 0.58 -5.34
N LEU A 167 11.16 0.31 -4.70
CA LEU A 167 12.00 -0.84 -5.03
C LEU A 167 11.78 -1.95 -4.01
N PHE A 168 11.33 -3.10 -4.51
CA PHE A 168 11.10 -4.30 -3.72
C PHE A 168 11.77 -5.50 -4.37
N LYS A 169 12.31 -6.40 -3.56
CA LYS A 169 12.68 -7.73 -4.03
C LYS A 169 11.41 -8.57 -4.13
N THR A 170 11.44 -9.59 -4.97
CA THR A 170 10.33 -10.54 -5.09
C THR A 170 10.80 -11.93 -4.72
N ALA A 171 10.04 -12.63 -3.89
CA ALA A 171 10.16 -14.08 -3.75
C ALA A 171 8.97 -14.75 -4.41
N GLU A 172 9.21 -15.85 -5.12
CA GLU A 172 8.12 -16.71 -5.57
C GLU A 172 7.39 -17.27 -4.36
N VAL A 173 6.08 -17.09 -4.33
CA VAL A 173 5.22 -17.86 -3.44
C VAL A 173 5.05 -19.20 -4.13
N ASN A 174 6.03 -20.09 -3.97
CA ASN A 174 5.79 -21.50 -4.27
C ASN A 174 4.52 -21.89 -3.51
N LYS A 175 3.56 -22.56 -4.16
CA LYS A 175 2.39 -23.19 -3.51
C LYS A 175 2.87 -24.32 -2.57
N VAL A 176 3.69 -23.99 -1.59
CA VAL A 176 3.89 -24.75 -0.38
C VAL A 176 2.91 -24.09 0.58
N THR A 177 1.82 -24.78 0.88
CA THR A 177 1.04 -24.54 2.10
C THR A 177 2.00 -24.70 3.26
N MET A 178 2.69 -23.62 3.62
CA MET A 178 3.52 -23.61 4.81
C MET A 178 2.55 -23.55 5.97
N SER A 179 2.40 -24.67 6.67
CA SER A 179 1.64 -24.72 7.91
C SER A 179 2.24 -23.74 8.92
N ASP A 180 1.43 -23.16 9.79
CA ASP A 180 1.85 -22.20 10.83
C ASP A 180 3.09 -22.67 11.62
N GLU A 181 3.25 -23.98 11.83
CA GLU A 181 4.44 -24.58 12.45
C GLU A 181 5.76 -24.32 11.71
N GLN A 182 5.75 -24.26 10.38
CA GLN A 182 6.95 -24.02 9.57
C GLN A 182 7.38 -22.56 9.64
N VAL A 183 6.42 -21.63 9.71
CA VAL A 183 6.66 -20.19 9.90
C VAL A 183 7.23 -19.94 11.29
N ILE A 184 6.64 -20.56 12.33
CA ILE A 184 7.14 -20.47 13.71
C ILE A 184 8.58 -20.99 13.83
N LYS A 185 8.92 -22.06 13.12
CA LYS A 185 10.27 -22.64 13.13
C LYS A 185 11.31 -21.70 12.50
N ILE A 186 10.93 -20.98 11.45
CA ILE A 186 11.80 -19.98 10.79
C ILE A 186 12.01 -18.77 11.71
N ILE A 187 10.95 -18.26 12.34
CA ILE A 187 11.04 -17.14 13.30
C ILE A 187 11.94 -17.49 14.49
N ASN A 188 11.83 -18.70 15.02
CA ASN A 188 12.67 -19.14 16.14
C ASN A 188 14.14 -19.29 15.76
N ASN A 189 14.44 -19.75 14.54
CA ASN A 189 15.81 -19.82 14.05
C ASN A 189 16.45 -18.43 13.87
N LEU A 190 15.67 -17.42 13.47
CA LEU A 190 16.16 -16.04 13.36
C LEU A 190 16.41 -15.40 14.73
N LYS A 191 15.61 -15.72 15.75
CA LYS A 191 15.84 -15.26 17.14
C LYS A 191 17.11 -15.85 17.75
N THR A 192 17.49 -17.08 17.40
CA THR A 192 18.75 -17.69 17.86
C THR A 192 20.00 -17.12 17.20
N LEU A 193 19.87 -16.41 16.07
CA LEU A 193 21.00 -15.77 15.38
C LEU A 193 21.31 -14.35 15.91
N ASN A 194 20.37 -13.71 16.62
CA ASN A 194 20.53 -12.36 17.18
C ASN A 194 20.74 -12.34 18.71
N VAL A 195 21.39 -13.37 19.27
CA VAL A 195 21.95 -13.31 20.63
C VAL A 195 23.47 -13.29 20.54
N ILE A 196 24.01 -12.11 20.21
CA ILE A 196 25.27 -11.56 20.72
C ILE A 196 25.06 -10.05 20.88
#